data_AF-A0A1Q8CRH2-F1
#
_entry.id   AF-A0A1Q8CRH2-F1
#
_cell.length_a   1.000
_cell.length_b   1.000
_cell.length_c   1.000
_cell.angle_alpha   90.00
_cell.angle_beta   90.00
_cell.angle_gamma   90.00
#
_symmetry.space_group_name_H-M   'P 1'
#
loop_
_entity.id
_entity.type
_entity.pdbx_description
1 polymer ?
#
loop_
_entity_poly.entity_id
_entity_poly.type
_entity_poly.pdbx_seq_one_letter_code
_entity_poly.pdbx_strand_id
1 'polypeptide(L)'
;MTEPQPVMDQAEQDRLTRQVGRALLTVAGQDWVQVRAEYRSVGRHVEVDVFVTGPDGQSRPVRPPQAVVEGLGRLRQGMYRPGRGTWLSAVYLLDPPSSFSAEFEPDVEPRWRRLPPPIGFADELRFFPRSEEHIPDWFRQRAAIPPTGADRPPPPPGDRPRQPPPPPPPGQPPRPTPGTPPRGQAQPPGHHTPPGGQPRPPGPPPPTGHSGPGATGRGPHLGRPPHPPSVDGRAQPPGGGPYPPAAT
;
A
#
# COMPACT_ATOMS: atom_id res chain seq x y z
N MET A 1 -8.08 30.45 9.02
CA MET A 1 -7.08 29.47 9.47
C MET A 1 -6.16 29.22 8.29
N THR A 2 -4.87 29.51 8.42
CA THR A 2 -3.88 29.35 7.35
C THR A 2 -3.58 27.86 7.19
N GLU A 3 -3.79 27.29 6.00
CA GLU A 3 -3.40 25.91 5.73
C GLU A 3 -1.87 25.75 5.85
N PRO A 4 -1.39 24.65 6.45
CA PRO A 4 0.04 24.40 6.59
C PRO A 4 0.70 24.28 5.21
N GLN A 5 1.79 25.03 5.02
CA GLN A 5 2.52 25.07 3.76
C GLN A 5 3.39 23.82 3.56
N PRO A 6 3.62 23.41 2.30
CA PRO A 6 4.59 22.35 2.00
C PRO A 6 6.01 22.74 2.43
N VAL A 7 6.85 21.73 2.68
CA VAL A 7 8.27 21.93 3.04
C VAL A 7 9.08 22.53 1.88
N MET A 8 8.68 22.24 0.64
CA MET A 8 9.29 22.73 -0.59
C MET A 8 8.48 23.88 -1.20
N ASP A 9 9.17 24.90 -1.71
CA ASP A 9 8.52 25.98 -2.44
C ASP A 9 8.06 25.53 -3.84
N GLN A 10 7.16 26.31 -4.45
CA GLN A 10 6.57 25.95 -5.74
C GLN A 10 7.61 25.92 -6.88
N ALA A 11 8.61 26.80 -6.85
CA ALA A 11 9.61 26.88 -7.92
C ALA A 11 10.55 25.67 -7.91
N GLU A 12 10.94 25.20 -6.72
CA GLU A 12 11.70 23.97 -6.54
C GLU A 12 10.87 22.73 -6.93
N GLN A 13 9.60 22.68 -6.54
CA GLN A 13 8.68 21.60 -6.94
C GLN A 13 8.54 21.52 -8.47
N ASP A 14 8.33 22.65 -9.13
CA ASP A 14 8.24 22.73 -10.59
C ASP A 14 9.55 22.31 -11.27
N ARG A 15 10.69 22.72 -10.70
CA ARG A 15 12.02 22.33 -11.20
C ARG A 15 12.22 20.82 -11.11
N LEU A 16 11.90 20.19 -9.98
CA LEU A 16 12.01 18.74 -9.81
C LEU A 16 11.05 17.99 -10.72
N THR A 17 9.81 18.46 -10.85
CA THR A 17 8.81 17.87 -11.75
C THR A 17 9.29 17.86 -13.21
N ARG A 18 9.91 18.96 -13.68
CA ARG A 18 10.54 19.01 -15.00
C ARG A 18 11.79 18.12 -15.13
N GLN A 19 12.58 17.98 -14.07
CA GLN A 19 13.72 17.06 -14.06
C GLN A 19 13.28 15.59 -14.18
N VAL A 20 12.19 15.21 -13.51
CA VAL A 20 11.58 13.88 -13.66
C VAL A 20 11.14 13.65 -15.12
N GLY A 21 10.43 14.61 -15.73
CA GLY A 21 10.03 14.52 -17.13
C GLY A 21 11.22 14.36 -18.09
N ARG A 22 12.29 15.13 -17.89
CA ARG A 22 13.55 14.98 -18.65
C ARG A 22 14.20 13.61 -18.47
N ALA A 23 14.17 13.06 -17.27
CA ALA A 23 14.70 11.72 -17.01
C ALA A 23 13.85 10.64 -17.71
N LEU A 24 12.52 10.80 -17.77
CA LEU A 24 11.63 9.89 -18.50
C LEU A 24 11.93 9.86 -20.01
N LEU A 25 12.27 11.01 -20.61
CA LEU A 25 12.63 11.09 -22.03
C LEU A 25 13.85 10.22 -22.40
N THR A 26 14.73 9.91 -21.44
CA THR A 26 15.92 9.08 -21.70
C THR A 26 15.59 7.64 -22.08
N VAL A 27 14.37 7.16 -21.75
CA VAL A 27 13.89 5.80 -22.05
C VAL A 27 12.74 5.77 -23.06
N ALA A 28 12.29 6.93 -23.55
CA ALA A 28 11.15 7.02 -24.45
C ALA A 28 11.43 6.43 -25.85
N GLY A 29 12.68 6.46 -26.30
CA GLY A 29 13.05 6.00 -27.64
C GLY A 29 12.67 7.00 -28.74
N GLN A 30 12.61 6.52 -29.99
CA GLN A 30 12.16 7.29 -31.16
C GLN A 30 10.65 7.11 -31.36
N ASP A 31 9.99 8.12 -31.94
CA ASP A 31 8.57 8.08 -32.34
C ASP A 31 7.57 7.66 -31.25
N TRP A 32 7.90 7.92 -29.98
CA TRP A 32 7.02 7.64 -28.85
C TRP A 32 5.79 8.56 -28.85
N VAL A 33 4.67 8.02 -28.36
CA VAL A 33 3.38 8.73 -28.28
C VAL A 33 3.05 9.14 -26.86
N GLN A 34 3.42 8.34 -25.87
CA GLN A 34 3.23 8.68 -24.47
C GLN A 34 4.24 7.93 -23.58
N VAL A 35 4.70 8.58 -22.52
CA VAL A 35 5.38 7.92 -21.40
C VAL A 35 4.53 8.09 -20.14
N ARG A 36 4.24 6.97 -19.46
CA ARG A 36 3.50 6.94 -18.20
C ARG A 36 4.39 6.38 -17.10
N ALA A 37 4.59 7.14 -16.03
CA ALA A 37 5.22 6.66 -14.82
C ALA A 37 4.20 6.55 -13.69
N GLU A 38 4.16 5.41 -13.03
CA GLU A 38 3.34 5.20 -11.84
C GLU A 38 4.26 4.99 -10.64
N TYR A 39 4.09 5.80 -9.61
CA TYR A 39 4.84 5.71 -8.37
C TYR A 39 3.90 5.41 -7.23
N ARG A 40 4.28 4.49 -6.34
CA ARG A 40 3.52 4.12 -5.14
C ARG A 40 4.50 3.96 -3.99
N SER A 41 4.25 4.62 -2.86
CA SER A 41 5.13 4.54 -1.70
C SER A 41 4.38 4.65 -0.39
N VAL A 42 4.79 3.80 0.56
CA VAL A 42 4.36 3.85 1.96
C VAL A 42 5.51 3.40 2.86
N GLY A 43 5.87 4.23 3.84
CA GLY A 43 7.01 4.01 4.72
C GLY A 43 8.29 3.89 3.90
N ARG A 44 8.90 2.71 3.89
CA ARG A 44 10.11 2.38 3.11
C ARG A 44 9.82 1.54 1.86
N HIS A 45 8.57 1.15 1.63
CA HIS A 45 8.18 0.38 0.44
C HIS A 45 7.94 1.33 -0.72
N VAL A 46 8.66 1.13 -1.82
CA VAL A 46 8.54 1.94 -3.04
C VAL A 46 8.36 1.02 -4.24
N GLU A 47 7.35 1.32 -5.06
CA GLU A 47 7.14 0.71 -6.38
C GLU A 47 7.11 1.81 -7.43
N VAL A 48 7.88 1.63 -8.50
CA VAL A 48 7.83 2.50 -9.68
C VAL A 48 7.69 1.63 -10.92
N ASP A 49 6.74 1.97 -11.78
CA ASP A 49 6.60 1.41 -13.12
C ASP A 49 6.70 2.53 -14.14
N VAL A 50 7.32 2.24 -15.28
CA VAL A 50 7.33 3.14 -16.42
C VAL A 50 6.89 2.36 -17.64
N PHE A 51 5.96 2.94 -18.39
CA PHE A 51 5.44 2.41 -19.63
C PHE A 51 5.68 3.40 -20.76
N VAL A 52 6.13 2.90 -21.90
CA VAL A 52 6.31 3.69 -23.11
C VAL A 52 5.34 3.17 -24.17
N THR A 53 4.52 4.06 -24.69
CA THR A 53 3.59 3.78 -25.78
C THR A 53 4.21 4.24 -27.09
N GLY A 54 4.40 3.29 -28.01
CA GLY A 54 4.94 3.55 -29.34
C GLY A 54 3.88 3.98 -30.37
N PRO A 55 4.29 4.17 -31.63
CA PRO A 55 3.38 4.57 -32.71
C PRO A 55 2.38 3.46 -33.09
N ASP A 56 2.66 2.22 -32.69
CA ASP A 56 1.75 1.08 -32.83
C ASP A 56 0.64 1.04 -31.76
N GLY A 57 0.60 2.04 -30.87
CA GLY A 57 -0.35 2.15 -29.76
C GLY A 57 -0.12 1.14 -28.64
N GLN A 58 0.93 0.31 -28.72
CA GLN A 58 1.23 -0.70 -27.71
C GLN A 58 2.07 -0.08 -26.59
N SER A 59 1.60 -0.24 -25.35
CA SER A 59 2.31 0.20 -24.16
C SER A 59 3.22 -0.90 -23.63
N ARG A 60 4.50 -0.60 -23.46
CA ARG A 60 5.53 -1.57 -23.05
C ARG A 60 6.18 -1.14 -21.74
N PRO A 61 6.30 -2.04 -20.75
CA PRO A 61 7.03 -1.73 -19.53
C PRO A 61 8.51 -1.57 -19.85
N VAL A 62 9.13 -0.53 -19.30
CA VAL A 62 10.56 -0.29 -19.36
C VAL A 62 11.11 -0.16 -17.95
N ARG A 63 12.43 -0.38 -17.80
CA ARG A 63 13.08 -0.19 -16.50
C ARG A 63 13.00 1.29 -16.10
N PRO A 64 12.45 1.63 -14.92
CA PRO A 64 12.44 3.02 -14.46
C PRO A 64 13.86 3.58 -14.36
N PRO A 65 14.16 4.76 -14.95
CA PRO A 65 15.42 5.44 -14.72
C PRO A 65 15.59 5.77 -13.23
N GLN A 66 16.80 5.58 -12.68
CA GLN A 66 17.06 5.87 -11.27
C GLN A 66 16.72 7.33 -10.92
N ALA A 67 17.02 8.28 -11.81
CA ALA A 67 16.68 9.69 -11.63
C ALA A 67 15.17 9.96 -11.50
N VAL A 68 14.32 9.12 -12.11
CA VAL A 68 12.85 9.22 -11.97
C VAL A 68 12.43 8.76 -10.56
N VAL A 69 12.97 7.63 -10.10
CA VAL A 69 12.68 7.09 -8.76
C VAL A 69 13.11 8.08 -7.67
N GLU A 70 14.32 8.62 -7.79
CA GLU A 70 14.85 9.61 -6.84
C GLU A 70 14.11 10.94 -6.92
N GLY A 71 13.82 11.43 -8.12
CA GLY A 71 13.11 12.69 -8.31
C GLY A 71 11.69 12.67 -7.74
N LEU A 72 10.93 11.60 -7.97
CA LEU A 72 9.61 11.41 -7.38
C LEU A 72 9.68 11.22 -5.86
N GLY A 73 10.70 10.52 -5.35
CA GLY A 73 10.96 10.43 -3.92
C GLY A 73 11.23 11.80 -3.26
N ARG A 74 12.02 12.67 -3.91
CA ARG A 74 12.29 14.04 -3.44
C ARG A 74 11.04 14.92 -3.50
N LEU A 75 10.26 14.84 -4.57
CA LEU A 75 8.96 15.52 -4.67
C LEU A 75 8.06 15.12 -3.51
N ARG A 76 7.97 13.82 -3.21
CA ARG A 76 7.18 13.32 -2.09
C ARG A 76 7.61 13.90 -0.75
N GLN A 77 8.90 13.97 -0.51
CA GLN A 77 9.45 14.53 0.73
C GLN A 77 9.14 16.02 0.85
N GLY A 78 9.33 16.82 -0.20
CA GLY A 78 9.09 18.26 -0.13
C GLY A 78 7.61 18.66 -0.21
N MET A 79 6.75 17.82 -0.79
CA MET A 79 5.29 18.02 -0.79
C MET A 79 4.63 17.59 0.52
N TYR A 80 5.40 17.11 1.50
CA TYR A 80 4.90 16.89 2.85
C TYR A 80 4.37 18.19 3.45
N ARG A 81 3.19 18.10 4.06
CA ARG A 81 2.56 19.17 4.84
C ARG A 81 2.26 18.66 6.25
N PRO A 82 2.70 19.34 7.31
CA PRO A 82 2.39 18.95 8.69
C PRO A 82 0.89 18.78 8.91
N GLY A 83 0.49 17.67 9.53
CA GLY A 83 -0.92 17.33 9.77
C GLY A 83 -1.65 16.80 8.53
N ARG A 84 -1.24 17.12 7.30
CA ARG A 84 -1.84 16.53 6.10
C ARG A 84 -1.13 15.26 5.63
N GLY A 85 0.17 15.16 5.90
CA GLY A 85 1.06 14.13 5.36
C GLY A 85 1.54 14.46 3.96
N THR A 86 1.91 13.43 3.21
CA THR A 86 2.27 13.50 1.79
C THR A 86 1.44 12.50 0.98
N TRP A 87 1.64 12.48 -0.34
CA TRP A 87 0.95 11.60 -1.26
C TRP A 87 1.50 10.16 -1.25
N LEU A 88 0.64 9.19 -1.56
CA LEU A 88 0.97 7.75 -1.53
C LEU A 88 1.13 7.16 -2.93
N SER A 89 0.45 7.74 -3.93
CA SER A 89 0.70 7.42 -5.32
C SER A 89 0.79 8.67 -6.18
N ALA A 90 1.51 8.55 -7.29
CA ALA A 90 1.56 9.55 -8.33
C ALA A 90 1.48 8.91 -9.71
N VAL A 91 0.81 9.60 -10.64
CA VAL A 91 0.81 9.27 -12.06
C VAL A 91 1.40 10.44 -12.82
N TYR A 92 2.50 10.20 -13.52
CA TYR A 92 3.14 11.18 -14.38
C TYR A 92 2.92 10.77 -15.84
N LEU A 93 2.31 11.64 -16.62
CA LEU A 93 2.11 11.46 -18.05
C LEU A 93 2.95 12.48 -18.81
N LEU A 94 3.59 12.02 -19.86
CA LEU A 94 4.37 12.84 -20.77
C LEU A 94 3.90 12.51 -22.18
N ASP A 95 3.55 13.54 -22.94
CA ASP A 95 3.12 13.49 -24.34
C ASP A 95 4.05 14.38 -25.19
N PRO A 96 4.33 14.00 -26.45
CA PRO A 96 5.15 14.82 -27.33
C PRO A 96 4.37 16.09 -27.75
N PRO A 97 5.06 17.20 -28.09
CA PRO A 97 6.52 17.35 -28.10
C PRO A 97 7.12 17.60 -26.71
N SER A 98 6.33 18.02 -25.72
CA SER A 98 6.84 18.34 -24.37
C SER A 98 5.75 18.64 -23.34
N SER A 99 4.50 18.20 -23.54
CA SER A 99 3.43 18.39 -22.55
C SER A 99 3.51 17.28 -21.50
N PHE A 100 3.29 17.64 -20.24
CA PHE A 100 3.23 16.66 -19.16
C PHE A 100 2.14 17.00 -18.16
N SER A 101 1.66 15.99 -17.46
CA SER A 101 0.84 16.12 -16.26
C SER A 101 1.39 15.24 -15.14
N ALA A 102 1.16 15.65 -13.90
CA ALA A 102 1.52 14.87 -12.72
C ALA A 102 0.39 14.98 -11.70
N GLU A 103 -0.23 13.85 -11.39
CA GLU A 103 -1.31 13.73 -10.42
C GLU A 103 -0.77 13.04 -9.17
N PHE A 104 -1.14 13.55 -8.00
CA PHE A 104 -0.65 13.08 -6.70
C PHE A 104 -1.82 12.77 -5.78
N GLU A 105 -1.89 11.55 -5.27
CA GLU A 105 -3.03 11.04 -4.51
C GLU A 105 -2.63 10.75 -3.05
N PRO A 106 -3.08 11.55 -2.08
CA PRO A 106 -2.78 11.37 -0.66
C PRO A 106 -3.70 10.40 0.08
N ASP A 107 -4.94 10.26 -0.38
CA ASP A 107 -6.00 9.59 0.39
C ASP A 107 -6.59 8.36 -0.30
N VAL A 108 -6.23 8.12 -1.56
CA VAL A 108 -6.64 6.93 -2.32
C VAL A 108 -5.66 5.80 -2.06
N GLU A 109 -6.15 4.60 -1.75
CA GLU A 109 -5.32 3.43 -1.56
C GLU A 109 -4.60 3.05 -2.88
N PRO A 110 -3.26 3.03 -2.93
CA PRO A 110 -2.54 2.63 -4.14
C PRO A 110 -2.78 1.17 -4.49
N ARG A 111 -2.85 0.88 -5.80
CA ARG A 111 -2.85 -0.50 -6.29
C ARG A 111 -1.46 -1.10 -6.22
N TRP A 112 -1.16 -1.80 -5.13
CA TRP A 112 0.13 -2.44 -4.90
C TRP A 112 0.34 -3.69 -5.76
N ARG A 113 1.54 -3.86 -6.34
CA ARG A 113 1.95 -5.17 -6.90
C ARG A 113 2.22 -6.17 -5.78
N ARG A 114 2.90 -5.71 -4.73
CA ARG A 114 3.09 -6.48 -3.50
C ARG A 114 2.64 -5.65 -2.34
N LEU A 115 1.60 -6.13 -1.67
CA LEU A 115 1.02 -5.43 -0.54
C LEU A 115 2.10 -5.21 0.55
N PRO A 116 2.35 -3.95 0.96
CA PRO A 116 3.29 -3.65 2.03
C PRO A 116 2.84 -4.28 3.36
N PRO A 117 3.77 -4.65 4.26
CA PRO A 117 3.40 -5.13 5.58
C PRO A 117 2.80 -3.99 6.43
N PRO A 118 1.97 -4.29 7.45
CA PRO A 118 1.35 -3.27 8.31
C PRO A 118 2.33 -2.25 8.91
N ILE A 119 3.55 -2.70 9.26
CA ILE A 119 4.60 -1.81 9.77
C ILE A 119 5.00 -0.71 8.78
N GLY A 120 4.91 -0.94 7.47
CA GLY A 120 5.18 0.08 6.45
C GLY A 120 4.17 1.22 6.49
N PHE A 121 2.89 0.90 6.74
CA PHE A 121 1.82 1.87 6.91
C PHE A 121 1.95 2.64 8.23
N ALA A 122 2.35 1.97 9.30
CA ALA A 122 2.65 2.65 10.57
C ALA A 122 3.86 3.59 10.43
N ASP A 123 4.94 3.15 9.78
CA ASP A 123 6.13 3.95 9.52
C ASP A 123 5.81 5.18 8.67
N GLU A 124 4.91 5.07 7.69
CA GLU A 124 4.45 6.22 6.90
C GLU A 124 3.88 7.33 7.78
N LEU A 125 3.02 6.99 8.74
CA LEU A 125 2.44 7.98 9.66
C LEU A 125 3.48 8.55 10.64
N ARG A 126 4.60 7.85 10.86
CA ARG A 126 5.73 8.37 11.65
C ARG A 126 6.60 9.33 10.83
N PHE A 127 6.85 9.02 9.55
CA PHE A 127 7.67 9.84 8.66
C PHE A 127 6.92 11.07 8.14
N PHE A 128 5.62 10.92 7.86
CA PHE A 128 4.75 11.96 7.33
C PHE A 128 3.49 12.06 8.19
N PRO A 129 3.59 12.62 9.42
CA PRO A 129 2.47 12.74 10.35
C PRO A 129 1.23 13.35 9.73
N ARG A 130 0.09 12.68 9.96
CA ARG A 130 -1.25 13.12 9.56
C ARG A 130 -2.10 13.34 10.81
N SER A 131 -2.95 14.36 10.81
CA SER A 131 -4.02 14.53 11.78
C SER A 131 -5.12 13.51 11.52
N GLU A 132 -5.93 13.25 12.55
CA GLU A 132 -6.93 12.19 12.54
C GLU A 132 -7.90 12.30 11.35
N GLU A 133 -8.33 13.51 11.00
CA GLU A 133 -9.21 13.78 9.86
C GLU A 133 -8.57 13.51 8.48
N HIS A 134 -7.25 13.39 8.41
CA HIS A 134 -6.49 13.14 7.19
C HIS A 134 -5.93 11.71 7.09
N ILE A 135 -6.38 10.81 7.97
CA ILE A 135 -6.08 9.37 7.89
C ILE A 135 -7.36 8.64 7.47
N PRO A 136 -7.47 8.24 6.18
CA PRO A 136 -8.60 7.44 5.70
C PRO A 136 -8.73 6.10 6.43
N ASP A 137 -9.96 5.57 6.49
CA ASP A 137 -10.26 4.32 7.21
C ASP A 137 -9.43 3.12 6.72
N TRP A 138 -9.26 3.01 5.40
CA TRP A 138 -8.45 1.94 4.82
C TRP A 138 -6.99 2.01 5.33
N PHE A 139 -6.46 3.22 5.53
CA PHE A 139 -5.08 3.40 5.97
C PHE A 139 -4.94 3.03 7.46
N ARG A 140 -5.92 3.39 8.29
CA ARG A 140 -5.99 2.95 9.70
C ARG A 140 -5.98 1.44 9.81
N GLN A 141 -6.82 0.78 9.02
CA GLN A 141 -6.92 -0.69 8.97
C GLN A 141 -5.57 -1.31 8.55
N ARG A 142 -4.94 -0.78 7.50
CA ARG A 142 -3.62 -1.25 7.02
C ARG A 142 -2.51 -1.06 8.06
N ALA A 143 -2.51 0.05 8.78
CA ALA A 143 -1.53 0.36 9.83
C ALA A 143 -1.77 -0.41 11.14
N ALA A 144 -2.87 -1.16 11.26
CA ALA A 144 -3.32 -1.80 12.49
C ALA A 144 -3.45 -0.80 13.66
N ILE A 145 -3.82 0.44 13.37
CA ILE A 145 -4.10 1.48 14.37
C ILE A 145 -5.56 1.35 14.79
N PRO A 146 -5.87 1.23 16.10
CA PRO A 146 -7.25 1.21 16.57
C PRO A 146 -8.00 2.48 16.11
N PRO A 147 -9.29 2.39 15.74
CA PRO A 147 -10.09 3.57 15.49
C PRO A 147 -10.03 4.51 16.69
N THR A 148 -9.80 5.80 16.44
CA THR A 148 -9.83 6.82 17.49
C THR A 148 -11.23 6.82 18.12
N GLY A 149 -11.30 6.87 19.45
CA GLY A 149 -12.46 6.50 20.27
C GLY A 149 -13.77 7.28 20.09
N ALA A 150 -13.94 8.04 19.00
CA ALA A 150 -15.20 8.65 18.60
C ALA A 150 -16.24 7.62 18.11
N ASP A 151 -15.78 6.46 17.64
CA ASP A 151 -16.66 5.39 17.11
C ASP A 151 -16.55 4.08 17.92
N ARG A 152 -15.96 4.14 19.12
CA ARG A 152 -16.03 3.03 20.06
C ARG A 152 -17.46 3.01 20.61
N PRO A 153 -18.24 1.93 20.42
CA PRO A 153 -19.50 1.80 21.13
C PRO A 153 -19.22 2.01 22.62
N PRO A 154 -20.04 2.79 23.35
CA PRO A 154 -19.83 2.94 24.78
C PRO A 154 -19.66 1.55 25.37
N PRO A 155 -18.67 1.34 26.27
CA PRO A 155 -18.56 0.06 26.93
C PRO A 155 -19.97 -0.31 27.46
N PRO A 156 -20.43 -1.56 27.27
CA PRO A 156 -21.67 -1.99 27.92
C PRO A 156 -21.57 -1.55 29.38
N PRO A 157 -22.65 -1.07 30.03
CA PRO A 157 -22.59 -0.65 31.42
C PRO A 157 -21.93 -1.77 32.23
N GLY A 158 -20.64 -1.58 32.52
CA GLY A 158 -19.89 -2.55 33.28
C GLY A 158 -20.46 -2.47 34.67
N ASP A 159 -20.83 -3.61 35.24
CA ASP A 159 -21.07 -3.74 36.67
C ASP A 159 -20.00 -2.93 37.37
N ARG A 160 -20.41 -1.84 38.02
CA ARG A 160 -19.51 -1.02 38.85
C ARG A 160 -18.69 -2.01 39.66
N PRO A 161 -17.35 -1.86 39.77
CA PRO A 161 -16.59 -2.64 40.72
C PRO A 161 -17.34 -2.57 42.04
N ARG A 162 -17.81 -3.71 42.56
CA ARG A 162 -18.52 -3.73 43.85
C ARG A 162 -17.61 -3.00 44.82
N GLN A 163 -18.05 -1.82 45.27
CA GLN A 163 -17.35 -1.14 46.36
C GLN A 163 -17.24 -2.16 47.48
N PRO A 164 -16.02 -2.41 48.02
CA PRO A 164 -15.92 -3.22 49.22
C PRO A 164 -16.83 -2.59 50.28
N PRO A 165 -17.55 -3.41 51.07
CA PRO A 165 -18.46 -2.88 52.07
C PRO A 165 -17.70 -1.89 52.98
N PRO A 166 -18.34 -0.79 53.40
CA PRO A 166 -17.70 0.16 54.30
C PRO A 166 -17.22 -0.57 55.57
N PRO A 167 -16.10 -0.14 56.17
CA PRO A 167 -15.67 -0.69 57.45
C PRO A 167 -16.77 -0.50 58.49
N PRO A 168 -16.96 -1.47 59.42
CA PRO A 168 -17.95 -1.33 60.47
C PRO A 168 -17.64 -0.09 61.33
N PRO A 169 -18.66 0.61 61.85
CA PRO A 169 -18.44 1.73 62.77
C PRO A 169 -17.66 1.26 64.00
N PRO A 170 -16.75 2.09 64.54
CA PRO A 170 -15.98 1.73 65.72
C PRO A 170 -16.94 1.49 66.91
N GLY A 171 -16.89 0.30 67.50
CA GLY A 171 -17.62 0.00 68.75
C GLY A 171 -18.47 -1.28 68.77
N GLN A 172 -18.51 -2.11 67.74
CA GLN A 172 -19.19 -3.43 67.82
C GLN A 172 -18.20 -4.59 67.93
N PRO A 173 -18.36 -5.49 68.92
CA PRO A 173 -17.58 -6.72 68.99
C PRO A 173 -18.01 -7.69 67.88
N PRO A 174 -17.08 -8.49 67.32
CA PRO A 174 -17.40 -9.43 66.26
C PRO A 174 -18.35 -10.53 66.78
N ARG A 175 -19.37 -10.87 65.98
CA ARG A 175 -20.21 -12.05 66.20
C ARG A 175 -19.38 -13.33 65.95
N PRO A 176 -19.51 -14.37 66.79
CA PRO A 176 -18.83 -15.63 66.54
C PRO A 176 -19.44 -16.37 65.34
N THR A 177 -18.59 -16.79 64.41
CA THR A 177 -18.93 -17.73 63.34
C THR A 177 -19.03 -19.16 63.91
N PRO A 178 -20.14 -19.90 63.70
CA PRO A 178 -20.20 -21.32 64.05
C PRO A 178 -19.50 -22.14 62.96
N GLY A 179 -18.45 -22.88 63.31
CA GLY A 179 -17.90 -23.93 62.44
C GLY A 179 -16.39 -24.02 62.44
N THR A 180 -15.81 -24.56 63.51
CA THR A 180 -14.47 -25.17 63.44
C THR A 180 -14.45 -26.37 64.37
N PRO A 181 -14.40 -27.62 63.85
CA PRO A 181 -14.21 -28.78 64.72
C PRO A 181 -12.74 -28.85 65.18
N PRO A 182 -12.47 -29.37 66.39
CA PRO A 182 -11.13 -29.38 66.96
C PRO A 182 -10.24 -30.48 66.38
N ARG A 183 -8.95 -30.15 66.34
CA ARG A 183 -7.82 -30.92 65.86
C ARG A 183 -7.56 -32.15 66.75
N GLY A 184 -7.75 -33.36 66.22
CA GLY A 184 -7.51 -34.61 66.92
C GLY A 184 -6.52 -35.53 66.20
N GLN A 185 -5.34 -35.67 66.81
CA GLN A 185 -4.42 -36.82 66.83
C GLN A 185 -3.75 -37.32 65.54
N ALA A 186 -2.46 -37.64 65.70
CA ALA A 186 -1.50 -38.05 64.69
C ALA A 186 -1.60 -39.54 64.31
N GLN A 187 -1.30 -39.86 63.05
CA GLN A 187 -0.95 -41.21 62.58
C GLN A 187 0.33 -41.17 61.71
N PRO A 188 1.19 -42.21 61.75
CA PRO A 188 2.53 -42.23 61.16
C PRO A 188 2.53 -42.59 59.66
N PRO A 189 3.68 -42.52 58.94
CA PRO A 189 3.70 -42.38 57.48
C PRO A 189 3.62 -43.74 56.76
N GLY A 190 2.54 -43.92 55.99
CA GLY A 190 2.41 -44.99 55.00
C GLY A 190 3.05 -44.60 53.65
N HIS A 191 3.87 -45.50 53.12
CA HIS A 191 4.54 -45.40 51.82
C HIS A 191 3.54 -45.57 50.65
N HIS A 192 4.03 -45.32 49.43
CA HIS A 192 3.60 -45.86 48.12
C HIS A 192 2.98 -44.89 47.09
N THR A 193 3.84 -44.54 46.12
CA THR A 193 3.69 -44.64 44.65
C THR A 193 2.82 -43.63 43.89
N PRO A 194 3.37 -42.93 42.88
CA PRO A 194 2.61 -42.25 41.84
C PRO A 194 2.44 -43.12 40.59
N PRO A 195 1.27 -43.11 39.95
CA PRO A 195 1.16 -43.35 38.51
C PRO A 195 0.42 -42.16 37.86
N GLY A 196 0.69 -41.72 36.65
CA GLY A 196 1.59 -42.15 35.59
C GLY A 196 1.36 -41.15 34.45
N GLY A 197 2.45 -40.77 33.76
CA GLY A 197 2.36 -39.89 32.59
C GLY A 197 1.62 -40.56 31.45
N GLN A 198 0.71 -39.82 30.81
CA GLN A 198 0.19 -40.22 29.50
C GLN A 198 1.16 -39.80 28.39
N PRO A 199 1.61 -40.72 27.52
CA PRO A 199 2.41 -40.37 26.36
C PRO A 199 1.55 -39.76 25.25
N ARG A 200 2.07 -38.69 24.63
CA ARG A 200 1.49 -38.05 23.43
C ARG A 200 1.56 -39.01 22.22
N PRO A 201 0.54 -39.07 21.36
CA PRO A 201 0.62 -39.82 20.11
C PRO A 201 1.51 -39.11 19.07
N PRO A 202 2.22 -39.87 18.21
CA PRO A 202 3.09 -39.33 17.16
C PRO A 202 2.29 -38.73 16.00
N GLY A 203 2.80 -37.64 15.43
CA GLY A 203 2.22 -36.96 14.26
C GLY A 203 2.38 -37.76 12.95
N PRO A 204 1.57 -37.45 11.93
CA PRO A 204 1.60 -38.17 10.64
C PRO A 204 2.85 -37.85 9.81
N PRO A 205 3.37 -38.82 9.01
CA PRO A 205 4.52 -38.62 8.12
C PRO A 205 4.19 -37.76 6.88
N PRO A 206 5.20 -37.14 6.24
CA PRO A 206 5.01 -36.28 5.07
C PRO A 206 4.63 -37.07 3.80
N PRO A 207 3.95 -36.44 2.82
CA PRO A 207 3.50 -37.11 1.60
C PRO A 207 4.66 -37.47 0.67
N THR A 208 4.67 -38.73 0.25
CA THR A 208 5.51 -39.30 -0.80
C THR A 208 5.19 -38.68 -2.17
N GLY A 209 6.23 -38.16 -2.83
CA GLY A 209 6.16 -37.71 -4.20
C GLY A 209 5.94 -38.86 -5.18
N HIS A 210 4.99 -38.66 -6.09
CA HIS A 210 4.90 -39.42 -7.33
C HIS A 210 5.09 -38.47 -8.50
N SER A 211 6.28 -38.56 -9.10
CA SER A 211 6.53 -38.13 -10.47
C SER A 211 5.89 -39.13 -11.43
N GLY A 212 5.10 -38.63 -12.39
CA GLY A 212 4.64 -39.38 -13.54
C GLY A 212 4.83 -38.53 -14.81
N PRO A 213 5.57 -39.02 -15.83
CA PRO A 213 5.72 -38.32 -17.11
C PRO A 213 4.80 -38.91 -18.20
N GLY A 214 4.47 -38.08 -19.18
CA GLY A 214 3.85 -38.47 -20.46
C GLY A 214 2.37 -38.07 -20.57
N ALA A 215 1.84 -37.67 -21.71
CA ALA A 215 2.39 -37.62 -23.04
C ALA A 215 1.54 -36.67 -23.93
N THR A 216 2.21 -36.08 -24.91
CA THR A 216 1.77 -35.82 -26.30
C THR A 216 0.26 -35.75 -26.63
N GLY A 217 -0.16 -34.57 -27.11
CA GLY A 217 -1.33 -34.39 -27.96
C GLY A 217 -1.06 -33.30 -29.00
N ARG A 218 -0.54 -33.70 -30.16
CA ARG A 218 -0.47 -32.91 -31.41
C ARG A 218 -1.82 -33.05 -32.13
N GLY A 219 -2.38 -31.95 -32.61
CA GLY A 219 -3.40 -31.97 -33.66
C GLY A 219 -4.02 -30.59 -33.93
N PRO A 220 -4.35 -30.25 -35.19
CA PRO A 220 -4.03 -28.93 -35.80
C PRO A 220 -5.25 -28.03 -36.14
N HIS A 221 -5.00 -27.00 -36.96
CA HIS A 221 -5.92 -26.18 -37.79
C HIS A 221 -6.33 -24.81 -37.19
N LEU A 222 -5.66 -23.71 -37.58
CA LEU A 222 -5.90 -22.84 -38.75
C LEU A 222 -7.20 -22.02 -38.65
N GLY A 223 -7.06 -20.70 -38.45
CA GLY A 223 -8.18 -19.76 -38.57
C GLY A 223 -7.86 -18.32 -38.16
N ARG A 224 -7.20 -17.55 -39.04
CA ARG A 224 -7.20 -16.08 -39.07
C ARG A 224 -6.86 -15.65 -40.51
N PRO A 225 -7.30 -14.50 -41.06
CA PRO A 225 -8.41 -13.56 -40.73
C PRO A 225 -9.36 -13.36 -41.94
N PRO A 226 -10.33 -12.42 -41.86
CA PRO A 226 -10.61 -11.61 -43.04
C PRO A 226 -10.53 -10.08 -42.79
N HIS A 227 -9.87 -9.40 -43.72
CA HIS A 227 -10.01 -7.98 -44.12
C HIS A 227 -9.99 -7.97 -45.67
N PRO A 228 -10.42 -6.92 -46.40
CA PRO A 228 -11.31 -5.78 -46.13
C PRO A 228 -12.39 -5.64 -47.24
N PRO A 229 -13.07 -4.48 -47.37
CA PRO A 229 -13.18 -3.92 -48.73
C PRO A 229 -12.54 -2.54 -48.87
N SER A 230 -11.84 -2.40 -50.00
CA SER A 230 -11.24 -1.18 -50.54
C SER A 230 -12.29 -0.13 -50.90
N VAL A 231 -11.96 1.14 -50.68
CA VAL A 231 -12.59 2.25 -51.40
C VAL A 231 -11.49 2.94 -52.18
N ASP A 232 -11.51 2.73 -53.50
CA ASP A 232 -10.77 3.50 -54.48
C ASP A 232 -11.33 4.93 -54.55
N GLY A 233 -10.44 5.90 -54.53
CA GLY A 233 -10.77 7.32 -54.66
C GLY A 233 -9.54 8.11 -55.08
N ARG A 234 -8.99 7.79 -56.26
CA ARG A 234 -8.04 8.67 -56.95
C ARG A 234 -8.82 9.75 -57.70
N ALA A 235 -8.55 11.01 -57.38
CA ALA A 235 -8.63 12.12 -58.32
C ALA A 235 -7.44 13.07 -58.07
N GLN A 236 -6.84 13.50 -59.19
CA GLN A 236 -5.51 14.10 -59.37
C GLN A 236 -5.51 15.64 -59.10
N PRO A 237 -4.34 16.34 -59.01
CA PRO A 237 -4.19 17.66 -58.42
C PRO A 237 -4.31 18.79 -59.46
N PRO A 238 -4.14 20.04 -59.01
CA PRO A 238 -3.41 20.99 -59.84
C PRO A 238 -2.36 21.81 -59.08
N GLY A 239 -1.22 21.99 -59.75
CA GLY A 239 -0.70 23.34 -60.00
C GLY A 239 0.30 23.90 -58.99
N GLY A 240 1.55 24.01 -59.42
CA GLY A 240 2.63 24.67 -58.69
C GLY A 240 2.49 26.20 -58.63
N GLY A 241 3.28 26.79 -57.73
CA GLY A 241 3.51 28.23 -57.64
C GLY A 241 4.50 28.55 -56.50
N PRO A 242 5.45 29.49 -56.67
CA PRO A 242 6.78 29.40 -56.08
C PRO A 242 6.98 30.17 -54.75
N TYR A 243 8.04 29.80 -54.04
CA TYR A 243 8.72 30.58 -53.00
C TYR A 243 9.10 32.00 -53.47
N PRO A 244 9.02 33.00 -52.59
CA PRO A 244 9.89 34.18 -52.63
C PRO A 244 10.97 34.16 -51.52
N PRO A 245 12.08 34.91 -51.70
CA PRO A 245 13.35 34.71 -51.01
C PRO A 245 13.49 35.40 -49.65
N ALA A 246 14.48 34.94 -48.90
CA ALA A 246 15.02 35.56 -47.69
C ALA A 246 15.54 36.99 -47.97
N ALA A 247 15.26 37.89 -47.03
CA ALA A 247 15.86 39.22 -46.97
C ALA A 247 17.06 39.21 -46.02
N THR A 248 18.20 39.62 -46.60
CA THR A 248 19.42 40.28 -46.07
C THR A 248 19.86 40.00 -44.64
#